data_AF-A0A2T5ILT6-F1
#
_entry.id   AF-A0A2T5ILT6-F1
#
_cell.length_a   1.000
_cell.length_b   1.000
_cell.length_c   1.000
_cell.angle_alpha   90.00
_cell.angle_beta   90.00
_cell.angle_gamma   90.00
#
_symmetry.space_group_name_H-M   'P 1'
#
loop_
_entity.id
_entity.type
_entity.pdbx_description
1 polymer ?
#
loop_
_entity_poly.entity_id
_entity_poly.type
_entity_poly.pdbx_seq_one_letter_code
_entity_poly.pdbx_strand_id
1 'polypeptide(L)'
;MTLRTSRPLLHPNEPIVVTVAPASATVLPGETEQLVATVTGTDIDTVTWTTSAAAVATVAANGLVTVLETATTGQTATITATSTEDGTKSATAIITVG
;
A
#
# COMPACT_ATOMS: atom_id res chain seq x y z
N MET A 1 -32.58 -15.84 13.24
CA MET A 1 -32.07 -16.35 11.94
C MET A 1 -30.99 -15.39 11.49
N THR A 2 -29.78 -15.58 12.01
CA THR A 2 -28.68 -14.63 11.82
C THR A 2 -27.95 -15.01 10.53
N LEU A 3 -28.17 -14.25 9.46
CA LEU A 3 -27.38 -14.32 8.24
C LEU A 3 -25.93 -13.98 8.63
N ARG A 4 -25.09 -15.00 8.77
CA ARG A 4 -23.65 -14.81 8.73
C ARG A 4 -23.36 -14.34 7.31
N THR A 5 -22.82 -13.13 7.19
CA THR A 5 -22.29 -12.61 5.93
C THR A 5 -21.47 -13.70 5.25
N SER A 6 -21.90 -14.09 4.06
CA SER A 6 -21.19 -15.07 3.23
C SER A 6 -19.81 -14.50 2.95
N ARG A 7 -18.79 -15.00 3.67
CA ARG A 7 -17.40 -14.82 3.27
C ARG A 7 -17.32 -15.38 1.84
N PRO A 8 -16.93 -14.59 0.82
CA PRO A 8 -16.87 -15.10 -0.54
C PRO A 8 -16.06 -16.39 -0.52
N LEU A 9 -16.65 -17.49 -1.00
CA LEU A 9 -15.89 -18.73 -1.14
C LEU A 9 -14.78 -18.40 -2.14
N LEU A 10 -13.53 -18.48 -1.73
CA LEU A 10 -12.43 -18.40 -2.69
C LEU A 10 -12.68 -19.48 -3.74
N HIS A 11 -12.94 -19.05 -4.97
CA HIS A 11 -13.04 -19.98 -6.08
C HIS A 11 -11.61 -20.31 -6.50
N PRO A 12 -11.29 -21.57 -6.85
CA PRO A 12 -9.93 -21.99 -7.23
C PRO A 12 -9.27 -21.17 -8.36
N ASN A 13 -10.02 -20.29 -9.03
CA ASN A 13 -9.58 -19.44 -10.14
C ASN A 13 -9.89 -17.94 -9.94
N GLU A 14 -10.14 -17.46 -8.70
CA GLU A 14 -10.33 -16.02 -8.51
C GLU A 14 -8.99 -15.27 -8.71
N PRO A 15 -8.93 -14.21 -9.53
CA PRO A 15 -7.69 -13.49 -9.76
C PRO A 15 -7.28 -12.73 -8.49
N ILE A 16 -6.00 -12.85 -8.13
CA ILE A 16 -5.43 -12.03 -7.06
C ILE A 16 -5.38 -10.57 -7.51
N VAL A 17 -5.93 -9.69 -6.68
CA VAL A 17 -5.94 -8.24 -6.90
C VAL A 17 -5.37 -7.55 -5.67
N VAL A 18 -4.53 -6.55 -5.88
CA VAL A 18 -3.98 -5.68 -4.83
C VAL A 18 -4.49 -4.26 -5.07
N THR A 19 -4.90 -3.58 -4.00
CA THR A 19 -5.26 -2.17 -4.00
C THR A 19 -4.58 -1.46 -2.84
N VAL A 20 -4.33 -0.15 -2.97
CA VAL A 20 -3.76 0.68 -1.90
C VAL A 20 -4.62 1.94 -1.74
N ALA A 21 -4.89 2.31 -0.49
CA ALA A 21 -5.60 3.55 -0.14
C ALA A 21 -4.86 4.30 0.99
N PRO A 22 -4.75 5.63 0.92
CA PRO A 22 -5.04 6.45 -0.26
C PRO A 22 -4.09 6.15 -1.44
N ALA A 23 -4.56 6.37 -2.67
CA ALA A 23 -3.72 6.23 -3.87
C ALA A 23 -2.74 7.41 -4.06
N SER A 24 -2.96 8.51 -3.35
CA SER A 24 -2.04 9.64 -3.31
C SER A 24 -2.23 10.45 -2.03
N ALA A 25 -1.15 11.02 -1.50
CA ALA A 25 -1.19 11.95 -0.38
C ALA A 25 -0.16 13.06 -0.53
N THR A 26 -0.46 14.23 0.03
CA THR A 26 0.50 15.33 0.21
C THR A 26 0.85 15.41 1.68
N VAL A 27 2.13 15.27 2.01
CA VAL A 27 2.61 15.09 3.38
C VAL A 27 3.79 16.04 3.61
N LEU A 28 3.81 16.72 4.76
CA LEU A 28 4.90 17.65 5.08
C LEU A 28 6.19 16.90 5.47
N PRO A 29 7.37 17.50 5.30
CA PRO A 29 8.63 16.92 5.80
C PRO A 29 8.54 16.58 7.30
N GLY A 30 8.99 15.37 7.67
CA GLY A 30 8.95 14.86 9.05
C GLY A 30 7.62 14.19 9.45
N GLU A 31 6.55 14.39 8.67
CA GLU A 31 5.25 13.81 8.94
C GLU A 31 5.09 12.41 8.32
N THR A 32 4.02 11.74 8.74
CA THR A 32 3.71 10.37 8.31
C THR A 32 2.33 10.26 7.66
N GLU A 33 2.19 9.29 6.76
CA GLU A 33 0.91 8.90 6.17
C GLU A 33 0.73 7.39 6.25
N GLN A 34 -0.45 6.93 6.67
CA GLN A 34 -0.76 5.51 6.71
C GLN A 34 -1.38 5.06 5.39
N LEU A 35 -0.71 4.15 4.70
CA LEU A 35 -1.28 3.44 3.56
C LEU A 35 -1.86 2.10 3.99
N VAL A 36 -2.99 1.72 3.42
CA VAL A 36 -3.63 0.43 3.64
C VAL A 36 -3.66 -0.33 2.34
N ALA A 37 -3.05 -1.51 2.30
CA ALA A 37 -3.18 -2.44 1.19
C ALA A 37 -4.33 -3.41 1.45
N THR A 38 -5.08 -3.74 0.41
CA THR A 38 -6.09 -4.82 0.45
C THR A 38 -5.80 -5.80 -0.68
N VAL A 39 -5.73 -7.08 -0.33
CA VAL A 39 -5.54 -8.18 -1.28
C VAL A 39 -6.81 -9.04 -1.30
N THR A 40 -7.34 -9.32 -2.48
CA THR A 40 -8.52 -10.17 -2.68
C THR A 40 -8.21 -11.33 -3.62
N GLY A 41 -9.10 -12.32 -3.69
CA GLY A 41 -8.90 -13.53 -4.51
C GLY A 41 -7.95 -14.57 -3.89
N THR A 42 -7.58 -14.39 -2.61
CA THR A 42 -6.73 -15.29 -1.82
C THR A 42 -7.08 -15.20 -0.33
N ASP A 43 -6.70 -16.21 0.46
CA ASP A 43 -6.76 -16.19 1.93
C ASP A 43 -5.49 -15.59 2.55
N ILE A 44 -4.46 -15.32 1.73
CA ILE A 44 -3.19 -14.71 2.14
C ILE A 44 -3.22 -13.23 1.72
N ASP A 45 -3.52 -12.36 2.68
CA ASP A 45 -3.76 -10.92 2.44
C ASP A 45 -2.57 -10.01 2.76
N THR A 46 -1.36 -10.58 2.79
CA THR A 46 -0.14 -9.86 3.11
C THR A 46 0.56 -9.27 1.89
N VAL A 47 1.24 -8.14 2.10
CA VAL A 47 2.03 -7.45 1.06
C VAL A 47 3.44 -7.13 1.56
N THR A 48 4.35 -6.93 0.62
CA THR A 48 5.64 -6.26 0.85
C THR A 48 5.57 -4.84 0.33
N TRP A 49 6.16 -3.90 1.07
CA TRP A 49 6.18 -2.48 0.71
C TRP A 49 7.56 -2.06 0.23
N THR A 50 7.60 -1.21 -0.80
CA THR A 50 8.83 -0.58 -1.30
C THR A 50 8.59 0.89 -1.62
N THR A 51 9.66 1.69 -1.63
CA THR A 51 9.66 3.10 -2.05
C THR A 51 10.59 3.28 -3.24
N SER A 52 10.19 4.09 -4.21
CA SER A 52 11.05 4.48 -5.34
C SER A 52 12.15 5.47 -4.94
N ALA A 53 12.01 6.16 -3.80
CA ALA A 53 12.87 7.26 -3.38
C ALA A 53 13.01 7.31 -1.86
N ALA A 54 13.83 6.42 -1.30
CA ALA A 54 14.05 6.33 0.15
C ALA A 54 14.65 7.60 0.79
N ALA A 55 15.32 8.46 -0.01
CA ALA A 55 15.80 9.77 0.43
C ALA A 55 14.69 10.83 0.53
N VAL A 56 13.47 10.52 0.09
CA VAL A 56 12.29 11.39 0.13
C VAL A 56 11.28 10.85 1.12
N ALA A 57 10.88 9.59 0.95
CA ALA A 57 9.95 8.91 1.83
C ALA A 57 10.33 7.44 2.00
N THR A 58 10.23 6.96 3.24
CA THR A 58 10.39 5.55 3.60
C THR A 58 9.04 4.94 3.91
N VAL A 59 8.92 3.60 3.83
CA VAL A 59 7.70 2.88 4.16
C VAL A 59 8.04 1.68 5.04
N ALA A 60 7.31 1.52 6.15
CA ALA A 60 7.43 0.38 7.04
C ALA A 60 6.56 -0.80 6.57
N ALA A 61 6.78 -1.99 7.14
CA ALA A 61 6.05 -3.20 6.76
C ALA A 61 4.52 -3.11 6.98
N ASN A 62 4.07 -2.25 7.90
CA ASN A 62 2.65 -1.99 8.14
C ASN A 62 2.05 -0.92 7.21
N GLY A 63 2.78 -0.45 6.20
CA GLY A 63 2.31 0.60 5.27
C GLY A 63 2.42 2.03 5.81
N LEU A 64 3.04 2.24 6.99
CA LEU A 64 3.30 3.58 7.49
C LEU A 64 4.43 4.22 6.68
N VAL A 65 4.10 5.30 5.97
CA VAL A 65 5.05 6.10 5.19
C VAL A 65 5.54 7.25 6.05
N THR A 66 6.84 7.52 6.03
CA THR A 66 7.45 8.69 6.66
C THR A 66 8.17 9.51 5.62
N VAL A 67 7.78 10.78 5.46
CA VAL A 67 8.52 11.75 4.64
C VAL A 67 9.69 12.27 5.45
N LEU A 68 10.91 12.21 4.88
CA LEU A 68 12.09 12.67 5.59
C LEU A 68 12.05 14.19 5.82
N GLU A 69 12.52 14.64 6.98
CA GLU A 69 12.62 16.08 7.31
C GLU A 69 13.48 16.86 6.30
N THR A 70 14.44 16.20 5.66
CA THR A 70 15.33 16.79 4.65
C THR A 70 14.71 16.86 3.26
N ALA A 71 13.51 16.30 3.06
CA ALA A 71 12.85 16.30 1.77
C ALA A 71 12.36 17.73 1.41
N THR A 72 12.44 18.09 0.13
CA THR A 72 12.01 19.41 -0.34
C THR A 72 10.59 19.34 -0.91
N THR A 73 9.79 20.38 -0.69
CA THR A 73 8.47 20.57 -1.30
C THR A 73 8.48 20.28 -2.80
N GLY A 74 7.48 19.53 -3.26
CA GLY A 74 7.32 19.12 -4.65
C GLY A 74 8.08 17.84 -5.04
N GLN A 75 8.97 17.32 -4.18
CA GLN A 75 9.52 15.98 -4.41
C GLN A 75 8.43 14.91 -4.28
N THR A 76 8.62 13.78 -4.95
CA THR A 76 7.66 12.68 -4.95
C THR A 76 8.33 11.34 -4.68
N ALA A 77 7.61 10.44 -4.03
CA ALA A 77 7.98 9.05 -3.86
C ALA A 77 6.78 8.15 -4.22
N THR A 78 7.03 7.14 -5.05
CA THR A 78 6.04 6.11 -5.34
C THR A 78 6.23 4.97 -4.36
N ILE A 79 5.19 4.67 -3.60
CA ILE A 79 5.13 3.56 -2.66
C ILE A 79 4.39 2.40 -3.33
N THR A 80 4.97 1.20 -3.31
CA THR A 80 4.41 0.02 -3.98
C THR A 80 4.13 -1.07 -2.96
N ALA A 81 2.89 -1.57 -2.92
CA ALA A 81 2.51 -2.80 -2.24
C ALA A 81 2.49 -3.95 -3.24
N THR A 82 3.25 -5.00 -2.97
CA THR A 82 3.29 -6.22 -3.80
C THR A 82 2.78 -7.41 -3.00
N SER A 83 1.85 -8.19 -3.55
CA SER A 83 1.32 -9.39 -2.88
C SER A 83 2.46 -10.38 -2.58
N THR A 84 2.44 -10.97 -1.38
CA THR A 84 3.38 -12.04 -1.02
C THR A 84 3.00 -13.38 -1.65
N GLU A 85 1.74 -13.55 -2.02
CA GLU A 85 1.23 -14.78 -2.63
C GLU A 85 1.49 -14.81 -4.15
N ASP A 86 1.29 -13.68 -4.82
CA ASP A 86 1.60 -13.50 -6.25
C ASP A 86 2.38 -12.19 -6.44
N GLY A 87 3.71 -12.31 -6.53
CA GLY A 87 4.61 -11.18 -6.71
C GLY A 87 4.45 -10.41 -8.03
N THR A 88 3.61 -10.88 -8.96
CA THR A 88 3.24 -10.13 -10.17
C THR A 88 2.10 -9.14 -9.93
N LYS A 89 1.41 -9.22 -8.78
CA LYS A 89 0.30 -8.34 -8.41
C LYS A 89 0.78 -7.27 -7.44
N SER A 90 0.53 -6.03 -7.81
CA SER A 90 0.89 -4.88 -6.99
C SER A 90 -0.06 -3.71 -7.22
N ALA A 91 -0.04 -2.77 -6.28
CA ALA A 91 -0.66 -1.46 -6.42
C ALA A 91 0.25 -0.39 -5.82
N THR A 92 0.05 0.85 -6.24
CA THR A 92 0.92 1.97 -5.87
C THR A 92 0.15 3.11 -5.23
N ALA A 93 0.87 3.90 -4.44
CA ALA A 93 0.45 5.21 -3.95
C ALA A 93 1.54 6.25 -4.21
N ILE A 94 1.15 7.48 -4.54
CA ILE A 94 2.07 8.59 -4.79
C ILE A 94 2.09 9.51 -3.57
N ILE A 95 3.26 9.71 -2.99
CA ILE A 95 3.48 10.63 -1.87
C ILE A 95 4.16 11.86 -2.44
N THR A 96 3.55 13.02 -2.25
CA THR A 96 4.10 14.32 -2.64
C THR A 96 4.49 15.09 -1.39
N VAL A 97 5.69 15.67 -1.37
CA VAL A 97 6.12 16.53 -0.28
C VAL A 97 5.41 17.87 -0.39
N GLY A 98 4.68 18.25 0.65
CA GLY A 98 3.92 19.50 0.74
C GLY A 98 4.76 20.76 0.88
#